data_AF-A0A9P6Y165-F1
#
_entry.id   AF-A0A9P6Y165-F1
#
_cell.length_a   1.000
_cell.length_b   1.000
_cell.length_c   1.000
_cell.angle_alpha   90.00
_cell.angle_beta   90.00
_cell.angle_gamma   90.00
#
_symmetry.space_group_name_H-M   'P 1'
#
loop_
_entity.id
_entity.type
_entity.pdbx_description
1 polymer ?
#
loop_
_entity_poly.entity_id
_entity_poly.type
_entity_poly.pdbx_seq_one_letter_code
_entity_poly.pdbx_strand_id
1 'polypeptide(L)'
;MKSTKRRYVVLVDRMLYSFKSERPTTYREFFEITKDTHAYVTEGYCIEIKKKGYDDLNSIWQLQADSVESMKLWLFRIKRVIDWLKNNDNSRAILKYEMIDTTRKNSTRSFSSTSSNHSLSRTNSLLSLPPQLPPPKSLPPPIPSSYACS
;
A
#
# COMPACT_ATOMS: atom_id res chain seq x y z
N MET A 1 28.50 1.43 15.34
CA MET A 1 27.17 0.85 15.65
C MET A 1 26.11 1.66 14.93
N LYS A 2 25.36 1.08 13.99
CA LYS A 2 24.24 1.77 13.36
C LYS A 2 23.11 1.86 14.39
N SER A 3 22.67 3.07 14.74
CA SER A 3 21.56 3.27 15.68
C SER A 3 20.26 2.87 14.99
N THR A 4 19.61 1.81 15.46
CA THR A 4 18.26 1.43 15.04
C THR A 4 17.25 2.34 15.73
N LYS A 5 16.36 2.96 14.94
CA LYS A 5 15.27 3.81 15.46
C LYS A 5 13.95 3.19 15.06
N ARG A 6 13.05 3.01 16.03
CA ARG A 6 11.69 2.54 15.75
C ARG A 6 10.97 3.60 14.91
N ARG A 7 10.38 3.18 13.80
CA ARG A 7 9.64 4.02 12.85
C ARG A 7 8.34 3.34 12.48
N TYR A 8 7.32 4.15 12.23
CA TYR A 8 6.08 3.66 11.63
C TYR A 8 6.27 3.66 10.11
N VAL A 9 6.08 2.51 9.47
CA VAL A 9 6.36 2.34 8.04
C VAL A 9 5.07 1.98 7.31
N VAL A 10 4.82 2.65 6.20
CA VAL A 10 3.63 2.46 5.36
C VAL A 10 4.08 2.20 3.93
N LEU A 11 3.54 1.15 3.31
CA LEU A 11 3.69 0.90 1.88
C LEU A 11 2.39 1.34 1.18
N VAL A 12 2.50 2.33 0.30
CA VAL A 12 1.39 2.85 -0.50
C VAL A 12 1.81 2.81 -1.97
N ASP A 13 1.07 2.10 -2.80
CA ASP A 13 1.40 1.80 -4.21
C ASP A 13 2.81 1.22 -4.36
N ARG A 14 3.79 2.08 -4.63
CA ARG A 14 5.21 1.76 -4.89
C ARG A 14 6.14 2.52 -3.94
N MET A 15 5.58 3.24 -2.98
CA MET A 15 6.30 4.11 -2.07
C MET A 15 6.27 3.54 -0.65
N LEU A 16 7.45 3.32 -0.09
CA LEU A 16 7.66 3.02 1.32
C LEU A 16 7.92 4.32 2.07
N TYR A 17 7.00 4.73 2.93
CA TYR A 17 7.14 5.91 3.77
C TYR A 17 7.55 5.51 5.18
N SER A 18 8.48 6.26 5.78
CA SER A 18 8.78 6.18 7.20
C SER A 18 8.30 7.42 7.93
N PHE A 19 7.70 7.21 9.10
CA PHE A 19 7.19 8.25 9.97
C PHE A 19 7.83 8.13 11.36
N LYS A 20 8.01 9.28 12.02
CA LYS A 20 8.55 9.35 13.39
C LYS A 20 7.58 8.75 14.41
N SER A 21 6.28 8.86 14.15
CA SER A 21 5.18 8.45 15.02
C SER A 21 4.14 7.65 14.24
N GLU A 22 3.32 6.91 14.96
CA GLU A 22 2.17 6.17 14.41
C GLU A 22 1.12 7.10 13.79
N ARG A 23 1.04 8.35 14.23
CA ARG A 23 0.22 9.38 13.59
C ARG A 23 0.99 9.96 12.40
N PRO A 24 0.60 9.70 11.15
CA PRO A 24 1.34 10.11 9.96
C PRO A 24 1.07 11.59 9.66
N THR A 25 1.71 12.48 10.43
CA THR A 25 1.61 13.93 10.24
C THR A 25 2.64 14.42 9.22
N THR A 26 3.87 13.91 9.28
CA THR A 26 4.95 14.25 8.35
C THR A 26 5.85 13.03 8.15
N TYR A 27 6.06 12.63 6.90
CA TYR A 27 7.00 11.56 6.58
C TYR A 27 8.44 12.07 6.73
N ARG A 28 9.34 11.21 7.19
CA ARG A 28 10.74 11.56 7.42
C ARG A 28 11.59 11.22 6.20
N GLU A 29 11.44 9.99 5.73
CA GLU A 29 12.15 9.43 4.58
C GLU A 29 11.17 8.58 3.80
N PHE A 30 11.40 8.46 2.49
CA PHE A 30 10.65 7.56 1.63
C PHE A 30 11.61 6.77 0.74
N PHE A 31 11.16 5.60 0.29
CA PHE A 31 11.85 4.77 -0.67
C PHE A 31 10.89 4.41 -1.80
N GLU A 32 11.27 4.73 -3.04
CA GLU A 32 10.52 4.35 -4.22
C GLU A 32 10.96 2.97 -4.72
N ILE A 33 10.02 2.04 -4.74
CA ILE A 33 10.16 0.71 -5.33
C ILE A 33 10.09 0.84 -6.85
N THR A 34 11.16 0.45 -7.50
CA THR A 34 11.30 0.36 -8.96
C THR A 34 11.48 -1.09 -9.41
N LYS A 35 11.43 -1.36 -10.72
CA LYS A 35 11.68 -2.70 -11.28
C LYS A 35 13.06 -3.26 -10.94
N ASP A 36 14.03 -2.37 -10.73
CA ASP A 36 15.41 -2.72 -10.38
C ASP A 36 15.61 -2.91 -8.86
N THR A 37 14.56 -2.72 -8.07
CA THR A 37 14.61 -2.91 -6.63
C THR A 37 14.68 -4.39 -6.29
N HIS A 38 15.56 -4.73 -5.35
CA HIS A 38 15.70 -6.06 -4.77
C HIS A 38 15.45 -5.99 -3.27
N ALA A 39 14.71 -6.96 -2.76
CA ALA A 39 14.43 -7.11 -1.33
C ALA A 39 14.76 -8.53 -0.88
N TYR A 40 15.61 -8.64 0.14
CA TYR A 40 16.03 -9.92 0.72
C TYR A 40 16.06 -9.85 2.24
N VAL A 41 15.98 -11.02 2.87
CA VAL A 41 16.08 -11.15 4.31
C VAL A 41 17.55 -11.25 4.68
N THR A 42 17.94 -10.49 5.69
CA THR A 42 19.24 -10.56 6.36
C THR A 42 19.05 -11.09 7.78
N GLU A 43 20.14 -11.27 8.52
CA GLU A 43 20.09 -11.80 9.89
C GLU A 43 19.21 -10.94 10.82
N GLY A 44 18.55 -11.58 11.78
CA GLY A 44 17.80 -10.89 12.84
C GLY A 44 16.47 -10.25 12.39
N TYR A 45 15.73 -10.90 11.51
CA TYR A 45 14.43 -10.45 10.99
C TYR A 45 14.47 -9.10 10.26
N CYS A 46 15.61 -8.80 9.64
CA CYS A 46 15.82 -7.60 8.85
C CYS A 46 15.53 -7.87 7.37
N ILE A 47 14.87 -6.92 6.72
CA ILE A 47 14.69 -6.88 5.28
C ILE A 47 15.59 -5.78 4.74
N GLU A 48 16.47 -6.13 3.83
CA GLU A 48 17.31 -5.18 3.12
C GLU A 48 16.72 -4.91 1.73
N ILE A 49 16.55 -3.63 1.41
CA ILE A 49 15.93 -3.14 0.18
C ILE A 49 16.96 -2.24 -0.52
N LYS A 50 17.33 -2.59 -1.76
CA LYS A 50 18.30 -1.81 -2.55
C LYS A 50 17.95 -1.80 -4.03
N LYS A 51 18.35 -0.75 -4.74
CA LYS A 51 18.24 -0.67 -6.21
C LYS A 51 19.47 -1.31 -6.86
N LYS A 52 19.26 -2.16 -7.86
CA LYS A 52 20.34 -2.77 -8.64
C LYS A 52 21.04 -1.70 -9.48
N GLY A 53 22.37 -1.73 -9.52
CA GLY A 53 23.19 -0.77 -10.28
C GLY A 53 23.56 0.51 -9.54
N TYR A 54 23.08 0.69 -8.30
CA TYR A 54 23.57 1.70 -7.37
C TYR A 54 24.36 0.99 -6.27
N ASP A 55 25.70 1.11 -6.31
CA ASP A 55 26.60 0.58 -5.28
C ASP A 55 26.77 1.54 -4.08
N ASP A 56 26.01 2.63 -4.08
CA ASP A 56 25.99 3.55 -2.96
C ASP A 56 25.39 2.86 -1.73
N LEU A 57 26.23 2.67 -0.71
CA LEU A 57 25.83 2.20 0.62
C LEU A 57 24.71 3.06 1.23
N ASN A 58 24.55 4.30 0.75
CA ASN A 58 23.48 5.22 1.14
C ASN A 58 22.11 4.88 0.53
N SER A 59 22.06 4.03 -0.48
CA SER A 59 20.82 3.59 -1.14
C SER A 59 20.22 2.31 -0.55
N ILE A 60 20.82 1.80 0.53
CA ILE A 60 20.37 0.60 1.22
C ILE A 60 19.37 0.99 2.30
N TRP A 61 18.12 0.56 2.13
CA TRP A 61 17.06 0.70 3.13
C TRP A 61 16.94 -0.60 3.94
N GLN A 62 16.94 -0.49 5.26
CA GLN A 62 16.83 -1.64 6.16
C GLN A 62 15.58 -1.54 7.02
N LEU A 63 14.76 -2.59 7.00
CA LEU A 63 13.52 -2.70 7.76
C LEU A 63 13.62 -3.90 8.71
N GLN A 64 13.73 -3.63 10.01
CA GLN A 64 13.69 -4.67 11.04
C GLN A 64 12.25 -4.89 11.49
N ALA A 65 11.80 -6.15 11.48
CA ALA A 65 10.47 -6.52 11.96
C ALA A 65 10.51 -7.05 13.41
N ASP A 66 9.41 -6.83 14.14
CA ASP A 66 9.26 -7.29 15.53
C ASP A 66 9.03 -8.82 15.61
N SER A 67 8.62 -9.48 14.51
CA SER A 67 8.36 -10.92 14.46
C SER A 67 8.65 -11.53 13.09
N VAL A 68 8.80 -12.86 13.05
CA VAL A 68 9.05 -13.63 11.81
C VAL A 68 7.89 -13.50 10.83
N GLU A 69 6.66 -13.53 11.34
CA GLU A 69 5.43 -13.43 10.57
C GLU A 69 5.33 -12.04 9.94
N SER A 70 5.63 -11.00 10.72
CA SER A 70 5.66 -9.62 10.26
C SER A 70 6.71 -9.43 9.17
N MET A 71 7.91 -9.97 9.35
CA MET A 71 8.97 -9.96 8.34
C MET A 71 8.51 -10.64 7.04
N LYS A 72 7.97 -11.86 7.12
CA LYS A 72 7.49 -12.60 5.94
C LYS A 72 6.40 -11.83 5.21
N LEU A 73 5.45 -11.23 5.94
CA LEU A 73 4.38 -10.42 5.39
C LEU A 73 4.92 -9.18 4.65
N TRP A 74 5.84 -8.45 5.26
CA TRP A 74 6.47 -7.28 4.64
C TRP A 74 7.26 -7.65 3.40
N LEU A 75 8.10 -8.68 3.47
CA LEU A 75 8.87 -9.18 2.33
C LEU A 75 7.95 -9.59 1.17
N PHE A 76 6.89 -10.34 1.48
CA PHE A 76 5.91 -10.77 0.48
C PHE A 76 5.24 -9.57 -0.21
N ARG A 77 4.78 -8.57 0.57
CA ARG A 77 4.15 -7.36 0.02
C ARG A 77 5.11 -6.58 -0.88
N ILE A 78 6.36 -6.38 -0.46
CA ILE A 78 7.38 -5.67 -1.23
C ILE A 78 7.70 -6.43 -2.52
N LYS A 79 7.94 -7.74 -2.45
CA LYS A 79 8.22 -8.57 -3.63
C LYS A 79 7.06 -8.57 -4.62
N ARG A 80 5.81 -8.64 -4.13
CA ARG A 80 4.63 -8.56 -4.99
C ARG A 80 4.58 -7.25 -5.78
N VAL A 81 4.95 -6.11 -5.18
CA VAL A 81 5.03 -4.83 -5.89
C VAL A 81 6.15 -4.85 -6.94
N ILE A 82 7.32 -5.40 -6.60
CA ILE A 82 8.45 -5.54 -7.53
C ILE A 82 8.07 -6.43 -8.72
N ASP A 83 7.45 -7.58 -8.47
CA ASP A 83 7.03 -8.54 -9.50
C ASP A 83 5.95 -7.91 -10.40
N TRP A 84 5.00 -7.20 -9.80
CA TRP A 84 4.01 -6.45 -10.56
C TRP A 84 4.67 -5.41 -11.47
N LEU A 85 5.67 -4.67 -10.98
CA LEU A 85 6.40 -3.68 -11.77
C LEU A 85 7.19 -4.30 -12.92
N LYS A 86 7.82 -5.46 -12.70
CA LYS A 86 8.57 -6.19 -13.74
C LYS A 86 7.65 -6.70 -14.85
N ASN A 87 6.44 -7.11 -14.50
CA ASN A 87 5.47 -7.63 -15.46
C ASN A 87 4.67 -6.54 -16.18
N ASN A 88 4.68 -5.30 -15.67
CA ASN A 88 3.91 -4.17 -16.17
C ASN A 88 4.80 -2.99 -16.58
N ASP A 89 5.78 -3.25 -17.46
CA ASP A 89 6.81 -2.28 -17.89
C ASP A 89 6.27 -0.93 -18.38
N ASN A 90 4.99 -0.84 -18.79
CA ASN A 90 4.39 0.35 -19.40
C ASN A 90 3.21 0.99 -18.66
N SER A 91 2.74 0.44 -17.53
CA SER A 91 1.60 1.02 -16.84
C SER A 91 2.03 1.72 -15.55
N ARG A 92 2.02 3.06 -15.57
CA ARG A 92 1.85 3.89 -14.36
C ARG A 92 0.44 3.70 -13.74
N ALA A 93 -0.15 2.51 -13.89
CA ALA A 93 -1.42 2.18 -13.30
C ALA A 93 -1.21 2.12 -11.79
N ILE A 94 -1.89 3.03 -11.09
CA ILE A 94 -1.98 3.02 -9.63
C ILE A 94 -2.42 1.61 -9.21
N LEU A 95 -1.67 0.99 -8.29
CA LEU A 95 -2.08 -0.26 -7.68
C LEU A 95 -3.31 0.07 -6.83
N LYS A 96 -4.51 -0.02 -7.42
CA LYS A 96 -5.78 -0.02 -6.68
C LYS A 96 -5.86 -1.31 -5.84
N TYR A 97 -4.98 -1.45 -4.88
CA TYR A 97 -5.10 -2.39 -3.79
C TYR A 97 -5.68 -1.60 -2.63
N GLU A 98 -6.82 -2.09 -2.15
CA GLU A 98 -7.48 -1.61 -0.94
C GLU A 98 -6.45 -1.23 0.11
N MET A 99 -6.65 -0.04 0.65
CA MET A 99 -5.95 0.53 1.79
C MET A 99 -6.04 -0.46 2.96
N ILE A 100 -5.13 -1.44 3.02
CA ILE A 100 -5.02 -2.35 4.17
C ILE A 100 -4.33 -1.56 5.26
N ASP A 101 -5.17 -0.77 5.93
CA ASP A 101 -4.92 -0.10 7.18
C ASP A 101 -4.31 -1.15 8.12
N THR A 102 -3.00 -1.06 8.32
CA THR A 102 -2.31 -1.90 9.30
C THR A 102 -2.48 -1.22 10.66
N THR A 103 -3.73 -0.94 11.00
CA THR A 103 -4.14 -0.41 12.30
C THR A 103 -4.41 -1.61 13.19
N ARG A 104 -3.33 -2.04 13.86
CA ARG A 104 -3.29 -2.79 15.13
C ARG A 104 -4.68 -3.16 15.69
N LYS A 105 -5.26 -4.26 15.22
CA LYS A 105 -6.27 -5.01 15.96
C LYS A 105 -5.92 -6.49 15.89
N ASN A 106 -5.55 -7.02 17.06
CA ASN A 106 -5.53 -8.44 17.33
C ASN A 106 -6.82 -9.07 16.81
N SER A 107 -6.72 -9.91 15.78
CA SER A 107 -7.78 -10.83 15.43
C SER A 107 -7.14 -12.13 14.97
N THR A 108 -7.17 -13.07 15.91
CA THR A 108 -6.98 -14.50 15.76
C THR A 108 -7.53 -14.97 14.43
N ARG A 109 -6.65 -15.35 13.50
CA ARG A 109 -7.02 -16.16 12.34
C ARG A 109 -6.15 -17.41 12.36
N SER A 110 -6.79 -18.49 12.79
CA SER A 110 -6.33 -19.86 12.70
C SER A 110 -6.03 -20.19 11.23
N PHE A 111 -4.82 -20.68 10.99
CA PHE A 111 -4.46 -21.29 9.72
C PHE A 111 -5.01 -22.73 9.72
N SER A 112 -6.04 -22.97 8.91
CA SER A 112 -6.45 -24.34 8.54
C SER A 112 -6.05 -24.57 7.09
N SER A 113 -4.95 -25.28 6.90
CA SER A 113 -4.55 -25.85 5.62
C SER A 113 -5.42 -27.08 5.33
N THR A 114 -6.24 -27.02 4.29
CA THR A 114 -6.87 -28.22 3.72
C THR A 114 -7.00 -28.06 2.22
N SER A 115 -6.28 -28.91 1.49
CA SER A 115 -6.43 -29.12 0.06
C SER A 115 -7.77 -29.78 -0.22
N SER A 116 -8.60 -29.18 -1.08
CA SER A 116 -9.72 -29.87 -1.71
C SER A 116 -10.02 -29.29 -3.09
N ASN A 117 -9.91 -30.17 -4.09
CA ASN A 117 -10.34 -29.96 -5.46
C ASN A 117 -11.87 -29.79 -5.49
N HIS A 118 -12.36 -28.62 -5.89
CA HIS A 118 -13.77 -28.45 -6.25
C HIS A 118 -13.93 -27.60 -7.52
N SER A 119 -14.53 -28.28 -8.50
CA SER A 119 -15.30 -27.85 -9.67
C SER A 119 -15.62 -26.35 -9.82
N LEU A 120 -15.23 -25.81 -10.97
CA LEU A 120 -15.64 -24.52 -11.51
C LEU A 120 -17.16 -24.48 -11.77
N SER A 121 -17.90 -23.85 -10.87
CA SER A 121 -19.25 -23.35 -11.13
C SER A 121 -19.14 -21.86 -11.45
N ARG A 122 -19.27 -21.50 -12.73
CA ARG A 122 -19.44 -20.10 -13.15
C ARG A 122 -20.82 -19.63 -12.71
N THR A 123 -20.88 -18.78 -11.69
CA THR A 123 -22.07 -17.96 -11.40
C THR A 123 -21.75 -16.51 -11.74
N ASN A 124 -22.40 -16.01 -12.79
CA ASN A 124 -22.45 -14.58 -13.11
C ASN A 124 -23.27 -13.88 -12.02
N SER A 125 -22.62 -13.25 -11.05
CA SER A 125 -23.27 -12.24 -10.21
C SER A 125 -23.23 -10.90 -10.95
N LEU A 126 -24.34 -10.60 -11.61
CA LEU A 126 -24.65 -9.25 -12.08
C LEU A 126 -24.62 -8.31 -10.87
N LEU A 127 -23.76 -7.31 -10.95
CA LEU A 127 -23.67 -6.18 -10.03
C LEU A 127 -25.02 -5.45 -10.02
N SER A 128 -25.88 -5.74 -9.05
CA SER A 128 -27.02 -4.88 -8.75
C SER A 128 -26.51 -3.64 -8.02
N LEU A 129 -26.35 -2.55 -8.77
CA LEU A 129 -26.09 -1.24 -8.19
C LEU A 129 -27.28 -0.84 -7.29
N PRO A 130 -27.03 -0.22 -6.12
CA PRO A 130 -28.09 0.32 -5.30
C PRO A 130 -28.87 1.39 -6.09
N PRO A 131 -30.19 1.54 -5.83
CA PRO A 131 -31.00 2.54 -6.52
C PRO A 131 -30.43 3.94 -6.29
N GLN A 132 -30.09 4.61 -7.40
CA GLN A 132 -29.57 5.97 -7.41
C GLN A 132 -30.69 6.94 -6.99
N LEU A 133 -30.41 7.78 -5.98
CA LEU A 133 -31.34 8.82 -5.53
C LEU A 133 -31.58 9.84 -6.65
N PRO A 134 -32.82 10.36 -6.79
CA PRO A 134 -33.11 11.40 -7.76
C PRO A 134 -32.27 12.66 -7.47
N PRO A 135 -31.81 13.38 -8.50
CA PRO A 135 -31.05 14.60 -8.29
C PRO A 135 -31.87 15.63 -7.49
N PRO A 136 -31.22 16.37 -6.56
CA PRO A 136 -31.89 17.39 -5.76
C PRO A 136 -32.46 18.48 -6.67
N LYS A 137 -33.75 18.79 -6.50
CA LYS A 137 -34.45 19.89 -7.18
C LYS A 137 -34.13 21.26 -6.55
N SER A 138 -32.89 21.46 -6.10
CA SER A 138 -32.50 22.77 -5.55
C SER A 138 -32.36 23.76 -6.70
N LEU A 139 -33.30 24.70 -6.78
CA LEU A 139 -33.14 25.89 -7.60
C LEU A 139 -31.87 26.63 -7.15
N PRO A 140 -31.10 27.19 -8.09
CA PRO A 140 -29.99 28.07 -7.73
C PRO A 140 -30.52 29.26 -6.91
N PRO A 141 -29.73 29.80 -5.98
CA PRO A 141 -30.11 30.99 -5.23
C PRO A 141 -30.42 32.15 -6.20
N PRO A 142 -31.39 33.01 -5.86
CA PRO A 142 -31.71 34.18 -6.68
C PRO A 142 -30.49 35.09 -6.81
N ILE A 143 -30.30 35.62 -8.02
CA ILE A 143 -29.24 36.59 -8.32
C ILE A 143 -29.51 37.85 -7.48
N PRO A 144 -28.53 38.37 -6.73
CA PRO A 144 -28.68 39.62 -6.01
C PRO A 144 -28.90 40.79 -6.96
N SER A 145 -29.92 41.60 -6.69
CA SER A 145 -30.40 42.72 -7.50
C SER A 145 -29.42 43.91 -7.62
N SER A 146 -28.17 43.77 -7.15
CA SER A 146 -27.17 44.85 -7.11
C SER A 146 -26.46 45.10 -8.44
N TYR A 147 -26.83 44.39 -9.51
CA TYR A 147 -26.22 44.54 -10.84
C TYR A 147 -27.14 45.20 -11.89
N ALA A 148 -28.35 45.61 -11.52
CA ALA A 148 -29.21 46.40 -12.40
C ALA A 148 -28.89 47.90 -12.26
N CYS A 149 -27.69 48.32 -12.70
CA CYS A 149 -27.43 49.73 -12.94
C CYS A 149 -27.94 50.10 -14.34
N SER A 150 -28.87 51.06 -14.34
CA SER A 150 -29.30 51.85 -15.51
C SER A 150 -28.22 52.85 -15.92
#